data_AF-A0A9D5EHN0-F1
#
_entry.id   AF-A0A9D5EHN0-F1
#
_cell.length_a   1.000
_cell.length_b   1.000
_cell.length_c   1.000
_cell.angle_alpha   90.00
_cell.angle_beta   90.00
_cell.angle_gamma   90.00
#
_symmetry.space_group_name_H-M   'P 1'
#
loop_
_entity.id
_entity.type
_entity.pdbx_description
1 polymer ?
#
loop_
_entity_poly.entity_id
_entity_poly.type
_entity_poly.pdbx_seq_one_letter_code
_entity_poly.pdbx_strand_id
1 'polypeptide(L)'
;MAATFKRMGWEDREVKVRRDELLSVLRKNREQHIQDFKAACIGYREVALQRIEESFQEAREVVNRLKEGQTIAVGLRISMSAPVSYEKAYDQIIRMMEMSVDTEIELTASQFACFVMDDWEWKEEWASSNAQYIRGGG
;
A
#
# COMPACT_ATOMS: atom_id res chain seq x y z
N MET A 1 2.18 -11.75 -9.88
CA MET A 1 1.89 -12.34 -11.21
C MET A 1 3.11 -12.76 -12.05
N ALA A 2 4.32 -12.26 -11.74
CA ALA A 2 5.56 -12.53 -12.50
C ALA A 2 5.97 -14.02 -12.63
N ALA A 3 5.71 -14.85 -11.62
CA ALA A 3 6.11 -16.27 -11.63
C ALA A 3 5.32 -17.14 -12.63
N THR A 4 4.12 -16.71 -13.03
CA THR A 4 3.24 -17.44 -13.96
C THR A 4 3.61 -17.10 -15.41
N PHE A 5 3.86 -15.82 -15.71
CA PHE A 5 4.31 -15.37 -17.04
C PHE A 5 5.69 -15.93 -17.41
N LYS A 6 6.59 -16.04 -16.43
CA LYS A 6 7.90 -16.68 -16.57
C LYS A 6 7.83 -18.15 -16.97
N ARG A 7 6.89 -18.91 -16.39
CA ARG A 7 6.69 -20.32 -16.77
C ARG A 7 6.10 -20.49 -18.17
N MET A 8 5.38 -19.50 -18.67
CA MET A 8 4.74 -19.55 -19.99
C MET A 8 5.63 -18.96 -21.10
N GLY A 9 6.78 -18.34 -20.77
CA GLY A 9 7.67 -17.70 -21.74
C GLY A 9 7.09 -16.42 -22.34
N TRP A 10 6.25 -15.71 -21.59
CA TRP A 10 5.53 -14.50 -22.04
C TRP A 10 6.14 -13.20 -21.49
N GLU A 11 7.34 -13.27 -20.95
CA GLU A 11 8.02 -12.15 -20.27
C GLU A 11 8.31 -10.99 -21.24
N ASP A 12 8.65 -11.33 -22.49
CA ASP A 12 9.01 -10.39 -23.56
C ASP A 12 7.83 -10.04 -24.47
N ARG A 13 6.60 -10.43 -24.12
CA ARG A 13 5.44 -10.05 -24.94
C ARG A 13 5.10 -8.59 -24.76
N GLU A 14 4.91 -7.94 -25.90
CA GLU A 14 4.40 -6.58 -25.99
C GLU A 14 2.94 -6.60 -26.45
N VAL A 15 2.18 -5.63 -25.95
CA VAL A 15 0.79 -5.41 -26.33
C VAL A 15 0.56 -3.94 -26.60
N LYS A 16 -0.14 -3.65 -27.69
CA LYS A 16 -0.57 -2.28 -27.99
C LYS A 16 -1.93 -2.03 -27.38
N VAL A 17 -2.03 -0.93 -26.63
CA VAL A 17 -3.27 -0.48 -26.00
C VAL A 17 -3.60 0.93 -26.47
N ARG A 18 -4.89 1.27 -26.53
CA ARG A 18 -5.29 2.66 -26.83
C ARG A 18 -4.85 3.57 -25.69
N ARG A 19 -4.16 4.68 -26.02
CA ARG A 19 -3.67 5.64 -25.04
C ARG A 19 -4.80 6.18 -24.13
N ASP A 20 -5.93 6.52 -24.73
CA ASP A 20 -7.06 7.11 -24.00
C ASP A 20 -7.71 6.09 -23.03
N GLU A 21 -7.71 4.81 -23.40
CA GLU A 21 -8.16 3.73 -22.49
C GLU A 21 -7.19 3.51 -21.35
N LEU A 22 -5.89 3.46 -21.65
CA LEU A 22 -4.85 3.35 -20.64
C LEU A 22 -4.93 4.51 -19.64
N LEU A 23 -5.11 5.74 -20.12
CA LEU A 23 -5.33 6.93 -19.27
C LEU A 23 -6.58 6.78 -18.39
N SER A 24 -7.69 6.29 -18.94
CA SER A 24 -8.92 6.06 -18.18
C SER A 24 -8.70 5.02 -17.07
N VAL A 25 -8.00 3.93 -17.37
CA VAL A 25 -7.69 2.88 -16.40
C VAL A 25 -6.75 3.41 -15.31
N LEU A 26 -5.66 4.09 -15.67
CA LEU A 26 -4.71 4.67 -14.73
C LEU A 26 -5.37 5.67 -13.77
N ARG A 27 -6.26 6.54 -14.28
CA ARG A 27 -7.01 7.50 -13.45
C ARG A 27 -7.94 6.80 -12.48
N LYS A 28 -8.64 5.73 -12.93
CA LYS A 28 -9.50 4.92 -12.07
C LYS A 28 -8.68 4.21 -10.97
N ASN A 29 -7.56 3.60 -11.32
CA ASN A 29 -6.69 2.90 -10.38
C ASN A 29 -6.12 3.87 -9.34
N ARG A 30 -5.67 5.06 -9.77
CA ARG A 30 -5.22 6.13 -8.87
C ARG A 30 -6.30 6.55 -7.88
N GLU A 31 -7.52 6.78 -8.35
CA GLU A 31 -8.63 7.19 -7.48
C GLU A 31 -8.94 6.10 -6.44
N GLN A 32 -8.96 4.83 -6.87
CA GLN A 32 -9.13 3.71 -5.95
C GLN A 32 -8.02 3.67 -4.89
N HIS A 33 -6.75 3.79 -5.29
CA HIS A 33 -5.61 3.81 -4.36
C HIS A 33 -5.73 4.94 -3.34
N ILE A 34 -6.18 6.14 -3.76
CA ILE A 34 -6.39 7.28 -2.85
C ILE A 34 -7.49 6.98 -1.83
N GLN A 35 -8.58 6.33 -2.25
CA GLN A 35 -9.67 5.94 -1.37
C GLN A 35 -9.20 4.90 -0.35
N ASP A 36 -8.50 3.87 -0.81
CA ASP A 36 -7.95 2.80 0.04
C ASP A 36 -6.92 3.36 1.03
N PHE A 37 -6.06 4.27 0.57
CA PHE A 37 -5.10 4.98 1.43
C PHE A 37 -5.78 5.82 2.51
N LYS A 38 -6.82 6.59 2.15
CA LYS A 38 -7.58 7.38 3.13
C LYS A 38 -8.24 6.48 4.17
N ALA A 39 -8.85 5.36 3.74
CA ALA A 39 -9.43 4.38 4.64
C ALA A 39 -8.37 3.77 5.58
N ALA A 40 -7.21 3.38 5.05
CA ALA A 40 -6.10 2.89 5.86
C ALA A 40 -5.58 3.95 6.86
N CYS A 41 -5.54 5.24 6.49
CA CYS A 41 -5.17 6.31 7.42
C CYS A 41 -6.17 6.49 8.57
N ILE A 42 -7.46 6.29 8.32
CA ILE A 42 -8.49 6.33 9.37
C ILE A 42 -8.27 5.17 10.34
N GLY A 43 -8.22 3.93 9.83
CA GLY A 43 -8.00 2.75 10.67
C GLY A 43 -6.65 2.77 11.40
N TYR A 44 -5.59 3.31 10.78
CA TYR A 44 -4.30 3.51 11.44
C TYR A 44 -4.43 4.36 12.70
N ARG A 45 -5.18 5.47 12.63
CA ARG A 45 -5.37 6.37 13.78
C ARG A 45 -6.11 5.67 14.91
N GLU A 46 -7.15 4.91 14.59
CA GLU A 46 -7.92 4.15 15.58
C GLU A 46 -7.05 3.10 16.27
N VAL A 47 -6.36 2.26 15.51
CA VAL A 47 -5.47 1.23 16.05
C VAL A 47 -4.29 1.85 16.81
N ALA A 48 -3.74 2.97 16.33
CA ALA A 48 -2.63 3.65 17.01
C ALA A 48 -3.07 4.22 18.35
N LEU A 49 -4.23 4.85 18.43
CA LEU A 49 -4.80 5.35 19.68
C LEU A 49 -5.01 4.20 20.68
N GLN A 50 -5.64 3.11 20.23
CA GLN A 50 -5.83 1.92 21.07
C GLN A 50 -4.49 1.39 21.59
N ARG A 51 -3.50 1.23 20.70
CA ARG A 51 -2.20 0.65 21.07
C ARG A 51 -1.42 1.53 22.05
N ILE A 52 -1.54 2.85 21.90
CA ILE A 52 -0.97 3.82 22.82
C ILE A 52 -1.61 3.68 24.20
N GLU A 53 -2.94 3.61 24.27
CA GLU A 53 -3.67 3.48 25.53
C GLU A 53 -3.32 2.17 26.25
N GLU A 54 -3.30 1.05 25.53
CA GLU A 54 -2.85 -0.26 26.05
C GLU A 54 -1.42 -0.17 26.61
N SER A 55 -0.51 0.48 25.88
CA SER A 55 0.89 0.63 26.30
C SER A 55 1.03 1.49 27.55
N PHE A 56 0.20 2.53 27.72
CA PHE A 56 0.18 3.32 28.95
C PHE A 56 -0.30 2.49 30.14
N GLN A 57 -1.32 1.67 29.94
CA GLN A 57 -1.84 0.78 30.98
C GLN A 57 -0.78 -0.25 31.40
N GLU A 58 -0.13 -0.92 30.44
CA GLU A 58 0.99 -1.83 30.69
C GLU A 58 2.14 -1.15 31.44
N ALA A 59 2.51 0.07 31.03
CA ALA A 59 3.56 0.83 31.70
C ALA A 59 3.19 1.16 33.15
N ARG A 60 1.92 1.46 33.42
CA ARG A 60 1.43 1.73 34.77
C ARG A 60 1.54 0.50 35.66
N GLU A 61 1.26 -0.68 35.12
CA GLU A 61 1.41 -1.95 35.84
C GLU A 61 2.88 -2.26 36.14
N VAL A 62 3.77 -2.03 35.17
CA VAL A 62 5.22 -2.12 35.38
C VAL A 62 5.66 -1.20 36.52
N VAL A 63 5.20 0.06 36.53
CA VAL A 63 5.50 1.01 37.62
C VAL A 63 5.06 0.48 38.98
N ASN A 64 3.86 -0.10 39.09
CA ASN A 64 3.36 -0.65 40.35
C ASN A 64 4.24 -1.81 40.85
N ARG A 65 4.62 -2.73 39.96
CA ARG A 65 5.49 -3.87 40.29
C ARG A 65 6.88 -3.43 40.75
N LEU A 66 7.45 -2.40 40.12
CA LEU A 66 8.73 -1.82 40.54
C LEU A 66 8.62 -1.18 41.94
N LYS A 67 7.52 -0.50 42.25
CA LYS A 67 7.27 0.06 43.60
C LYS A 67 7.14 -1.01 44.68
N GLU A 68 6.65 -2.19 44.32
CA GLU A 68 6.60 -3.37 45.20
C GLU A 68 7.97 -4.05 45.39
N GLY A 69 9.03 -3.53 44.75
CA GLY A 69 10.39 -4.05 44.87
C GLY A 69 10.74 -5.16 43.88
N GLN A 70 9.85 -5.47 42.92
CA GLN A 70 10.18 -6.42 41.86
C GLN A 70 11.22 -5.81 40.91
N THR A 71 12.21 -6.60 40.48
CA THR A 71 13.17 -6.18 39.44
C THR A 71 12.80 -6.85 38.12
N ILE A 72 12.23 -6.08 37.19
CA ILE A 72 11.74 -6.60 35.91
C ILE A 72 12.31 -5.79 34.74
N ALA A 73 12.39 -6.43 33.57
CA ALA A 73 12.77 -5.74 32.34
C ALA A 73 11.68 -4.72 31.95
N VAL A 74 12.10 -3.51 31.60
CA VAL A 74 11.22 -2.42 31.17
C VAL A 74 11.37 -2.24 29.66
N GLY A 75 10.26 -2.27 28.93
CA GLY A 75 10.24 -1.99 27.51
C GLY A 75 8.86 -1.59 27.04
N LEU A 76 8.74 -0.39 26.49
CA LEU A 76 7.56 0.08 25.77
C LEU A 76 7.83 -0.13 24.29
N ARG A 77 7.04 -0.97 23.62
CA ARG A 77 7.17 -1.18 22.16
C ARG A 77 5.87 -0.86 21.45
N ILE A 78 5.77 0.37 20.97
CA ILE A 78 4.77 0.76 19.98
C ILE A 78 5.51 0.87 18.64
N SER A 79 5.39 -0.17 17.82
CA SER A 79 5.91 -0.16 16.46
C SER A 79 4.75 -0.40 15.50
N MET A 80 4.43 0.61 14.71
CA MET A 80 3.36 0.58 13.73
C MET A 80 3.82 1.31 12.47
N SER A 81 3.60 0.70 11.31
CA SER A 81 3.94 1.31 10.02
C SER A 81 2.80 2.21 9.58
N ALA A 82 3.08 3.49 9.38
CA ALA A 82 2.08 4.40 8.81
C ALA A 82 1.77 4.02 7.36
N PRO A 83 0.50 4.12 6.91
CA PRO A 83 0.16 3.96 5.50
C PRO A 83 0.99 4.93 4.64
N VAL A 84 1.47 4.45 3.50
CA VAL A 84 2.22 5.25 2.51
C VAL A 84 1.34 5.49 1.28
N SER A 85 1.39 6.69 0.72
CA SER A 85 0.70 7.00 -0.54
C SER A 85 1.65 6.81 -1.73
N TYR A 86 1.17 6.08 -2.74
CA TYR A 86 1.83 5.88 -4.02
C TYR A 86 1.16 6.67 -5.17
N GLU A 87 0.32 7.66 -4.84
CA GLU A 87 -0.37 8.54 -5.80
C GLU A 87 0.59 9.14 -6.85
N LYS A 88 1.81 9.52 -6.43
CA LYS A 88 2.83 10.07 -7.32
C LYS A 88 3.28 9.11 -8.42
N ALA A 89 3.26 7.80 -8.17
CA ALA A 89 3.62 6.81 -9.19
C ALA A 89 2.58 6.79 -10.33
N TYR A 90 1.29 6.91 -9.98
CA TYR A 90 0.22 7.09 -10.95
C TYR A 90 0.31 8.43 -11.67
N ASP A 91 0.55 9.52 -10.94
CA ASP A 91 0.67 10.87 -11.55
C ASP A 91 1.76 10.91 -12.61
N GLN A 92 2.90 10.28 -12.36
CA GLN A 92 4.01 10.22 -13.30
C GLN A 92 3.60 9.55 -14.61
N ILE A 93 3.02 8.34 -14.55
CA ILE A 93 2.65 7.61 -15.78
C ILE A 93 1.47 8.28 -16.49
N ILE A 94 0.48 8.80 -15.75
CA ILE A 94 -0.63 9.58 -16.33
C ILE A 94 -0.05 10.78 -17.08
N ARG A 95 0.88 11.52 -16.48
CA ARG A 95 1.51 12.68 -17.13
C ARG A 95 2.28 12.29 -18.39
N MET A 96 2.99 11.17 -18.37
CA MET A 96 3.66 10.64 -19.56
C MET A 96 2.65 10.32 -20.68
N MET A 97 1.54 9.68 -20.34
CA MET A 97 0.51 9.32 -21.32
C MET A 97 -0.22 10.56 -21.86
N GLU A 98 -0.50 11.57 -21.03
CA GLU A 98 -1.12 12.83 -21.47
C GLU A 98 -0.25 13.62 -22.46
N MET A 99 1.08 13.53 -22.30
CA MET A 99 2.04 14.19 -23.18
C MET A 99 2.40 13.36 -24.41
N SER A 100 2.05 12.07 -24.43
CA SER A 100 2.32 11.20 -25.56
C SER A 100 1.46 11.59 -26.77
N VAL A 101 2.11 11.69 -27.93
CA VAL A 101 1.47 11.97 -29.22
C VAL A 101 0.89 10.72 -29.88
N ASP A 102 1.29 9.54 -29.42
CA ASP A 102 0.90 8.26 -30.02
C ASP A 102 -0.53 7.89 -29.63
N THR A 103 -1.32 7.42 -30.58
CA THR A 103 -2.69 6.93 -30.33
C THR A 103 -2.70 5.57 -29.64
N GLU A 104 -1.66 4.78 -29.87
CA GLU A 104 -1.46 3.44 -29.30
C GLU A 104 -0.14 3.43 -28.53
N ILE A 105 -0.15 2.83 -27.35
CA ILE A 105 1.02 2.67 -26.49
C ILE A 105 1.38 1.21 -26.46
N GLU A 106 2.64 0.91 -26.77
CA GLU A 106 3.21 -0.43 -26.65
C GLU A 106 3.66 -0.65 -25.21
N LEU A 107 3.10 -1.66 -24.56
CA LEU A 107 3.41 -2.03 -23.19
C LEU A 107 4.03 -3.42 -23.17
N THR A 108 5.09 -3.58 -22.38
CA THR A 108 5.59 -4.90 -22.02
C THR A 108 4.60 -5.62 -21.09
N ALA A 109 4.73 -6.94 -20.94
CA ALA A 109 3.92 -7.72 -20.01
C ALA A 109 3.97 -7.17 -18.56
N SER A 110 5.14 -6.70 -18.10
CA SER A 110 5.30 -6.08 -16.78
C SER A 110 4.59 -4.73 -16.67
N GLN A 111 4.71 -3.88 -17.69
CA GLN A 111 4.01 -2.60 -17.73
C GLN A 111 2.49 -2.78 -17.79
N PHE A 112 2.02 -3.78 -18.54
CA PHE A 112 0.60 -4.11 -18.59
C PHE A 112 0.07 -4.57 -17.22
N ALA A 113 0.85 -5.38 -16.49
CA ALA A 113 0.50 -5.76 -15.12
C ALA A 113 0.38 -4.55 -14.20
N CYS A 114 1.37 -3.65 -14.21
CA CYS A 114 1.35 -2.44 -13.38
C CYS A 114 0.23 -1.47 -13.78
N PHE A 115 0.15 -1.08 -15.06
CA PHE A 115 -0.67 0.05 -15.49
C PHE A 115 -2.13 -0.33 -15.76
N VAL A 116 -2.38 -1.57 -16.18
CA VAL A 116 -3.72 -2.04 -16.54
C VAL A 116 -4.31 -2.91 -15.44
N MET A 117 -3.57 -3.91 -14.96
CA MET A 117 -4.05 -4.81 -13.90
C MET A 117 -3.87 -4.24 -12.50
N ASP A 118 -3.26 -3.06 -12.38
CA ASP A 118 -2.96 -2.41 -11.12
C ASP A 118 -2.12 -3.30 -10.19
N ASP A 119 -1.22 -4.12 -10.75
CA ASP A 119 -0.34 -5.04 -10.02
C ASP A 119 1.06 -4.43 -9.93
N TRP A 120 1.21 -3.46 -9.03
CA TRP A 120 2.50 -2.81 -8.77
C TRP A 120 3.35 -3.63 -7.81
N GLU A 121 4.67 -3.54 -7.95
CA GLU A 121 5.63 -4.24 -7.06
C GLU A 121 5.41 -3.92 -5.57
N TRP A 122 5.00 -2.70 -5.24
CA TRP A 122 4.73 -2.25 -3.87
C TRP A 122 3.35 -2.68 -3.35
N LYS A 123 2.43 -3.14 -4.22
CA LYS A 123 1.01 -3.27 -3.86
C LYS A 123 0.74 -4.42 -2.89
N GLU A 124 1.42 -5.55 -3.05
CA GLU A 124 1.27 -6.68 -2.12
C GLU A 124 1.76 -6.32 -0.70
N GLU A 125 2.93 -5.68 -0.59
CA GLU A 125 3.48 -5.22 0.69
C GLU A 125 2.60 -4.13 1.31
N TRP A 126 2.10 -3.20 0.50
CA TRP A 126 1.18 -2.17 0.94
C TRP A 126 -0.12 -2.77 1.47
N ALA A 127 -0.73 -3.71 0.74
CA ALA A 127 -1.95 -4.38 1.17
C ALA A 127 -1.73 -5.16 2.48
N SER A 128 -0.61 -5.87 2.59
CA SER A 128 -0.25 -6.63 3.80
C SER A 128 -0.05 -5.73 5.03
N SER A 129 0.74 -4.66 4.89
CA SER A 129 1.03 -3.73 5.99
C SER A 129 -0.19 -2.94 6.47
N ASN A 130 -1.14 -2.66 5.57
CA ASN A 130 -2.37 -1.92 5.86
C ASN A 130 -3.58 -2.81 6.18
N ALA A 131 -3.47 -4.14 6.04
CA ALA A 131 -4.60 -5.05 6.22
C ALA A 131 -5.21 -4.99 7.64
N GLN A 132 -4.39 -4.66 8.65
CA GLN A 132 -4.81 -4.47 10.03
C GLN A 132 -5.61 -3.16 10.23
N TYR A 133 -5.36 -2.14 9.40
CA TYR A 133 -6.06 -0.86 9.47
C TYR A 133 -7.38 -0.90 8.70
N ILE A 134 -7.43 -1.66 7.61
CA ILE A 134 -8.63 -1.78 6.76
C ILE A 134 -9.65 -2.75 7.39
N ARG A 135 -9.20 -3.82 8.05
CA ARG A 135 -10.09 -4.79 8.72
C ARG A 135 -10.50 -4.40 10.14
N GLY A 136 -9.74 -3.53 10.80
CA GLY A 136 -9.96 -3.14 12.20
C GLY A 136 -10.93 -1.97 12.41
N GLY A 137 -11.34 -1.28 11.35
CA GLY A 137 -12.29 -0.15 11.40
C GLY A 137 -13.75 -0.54 11.17
N GLY A 138 -14.14 -1.78 11.52
CA GLY A 138 -15.49 -2.34 11.35
C GLY A 138 -16.08 -2.82 12.67
#